data_AF-A0A934YBW0-F1
#
_entry.id   AF-A0A934YBW0-F1
#
_cell.length_a   1.000
_cell.length_b   1.000
_cell.length_c   1.000
_cell.angle_alpha   90.00
_cell.angle_beta   90.00
_cell.angle_gamma   90.00
#
_symmetry.space_group_name_H-M   'P 1'
#
loop_
_entity.id
_entity.type
_entity.pdbx_description
1 polymer ?
#
loop_
_entity_poly.entity_id
_entity_poly.type
_entity_poly.pdbx_seq_one_letter_code
_entity_poly.pdbx_strand_id
1 'polypeptide(L)'
;MSLTGLDLDHWKDFKFNPERIKKMQAGSEIIINFINIALSQGLLRSDLLSTENLTELSTRLIDTQIPTAARKVKGLIEMDLSPQNLQTYKCELRWLGHIATYIKKFDQLTLPAQLELWQVAGGTIAKELVLKNTPIQDGWTVKNIQITKEDSLLTRKIWMLGHESGLWVYMLDFAFGNQKLPDTYHRGSQVYGLAFPYPGLTLGRILFKELHLKPAPAVNNLNVFDSILALKKFLANVYAHNIFIQEIPFTLIDMRATMFSEGLIISDTSSDYISISAGGEKKYYKDINHHWELVAESDDKNHFFNIIFSKDQYYLIN
;
A
#
# COMPACT_ATOMS: atom_id res chain seq x y z
N MET A 1 -18.82 5.56 9.36
CA MET A 1 -18.77 4.11 9.08
C MET A 1 -17.46 3.60 9.65
N SER A 2 -17.47 2.59 10.53
CA SER A 2 -16.21 1.99 10.99
C SER A 2 -15.50 1.40 9.78
N LEU A 3 -14.32 1.90 9.42
CA LEU A 3 -13.60 1.54 8.19
C LEU A 3 -12.98 0.13 8.25
N THR A 4 -13.23 -0.62 9.32
CA THR A 4 -12.45 -1.82 9.67
C THR A 4 -13.32 -3.07 9.79
N GLY A 5 -14.60 -2.93 10.20
CA GLY A 5 -15.41 -4.08 10.58
C GLY A 5 -14.80 -4.89 11.73
N LEU A 6 -13.89 -4.28 12.50
CA LEU A 6 -13.09 -4.97 13.51
C LEU A 6 -13.91 -5.22 14.77
N ASP A 7 -14.07 -6.49 15.13
CA ASP A 7 -14.56 -6.88 16.46
C ASP A 7 -13.44 -6.71 17.50
N LEU A 8 -13.48 -5.61 18.26
CA LEU A 8 -12.49 -5.30 19.29
C LEU A 8 -12.42 -6.35 20.40
N ASP A 9 -13.55 -7.03 20.69
CA ASP A 9 -13.60 -8.02 21.77
C ASP A 9 -12.79 -9.27 21.44
N HIS A 10 -12.72 -9.65 20.16
CA HIS A 10 -11.89 -10.77 19.69
C HIS A 10 -10.38 -10.46 19.81
N TRP A 11 -9.98 -9.19 19.69
CA TRP A 11 -8.56 -8.79 19.67
C TRP A 11 -8.01 -8.31 21.02
N LYS A 12 -8.85 -8.08 22.03
CA LYS A 12 -8.42 -7.49 23.32
C LYS A 12 -7.35 -8.32 24.06
N ASP A 13 -7.36 -9.63 23.85
CA ASP A 13 -6.42 -10.56 24.49
C ASP A 13 -5.15 -10.82 23.64
N PHE A 14 -4.99 -10.12 22.52
CA PHE A 14 -3.79 -10.24 21.68
C PHE A 14 -2.55 -9.76 22.46
N LYS A 15 -1.58 -10.66 22.63
CA LYS A 15 -0.34 -10.36 23.36
C LYS A 15 0.76 -9.93 22.41
N PHE A 16 1.11 -8.65 22.45
CA PHE A 16 2.32 -8.16 21.82
C PHE A 16 3.56 -8.63 22.59
N ASN A 17 4.66 -8.91 21.89
CA ASN A 17 5.91 -9.29 22.53
C ASN A 17 6.59 -8.01 23.09
N PRO A 18 6.71 -7.86 24.43
CA PRO A 18 7.23 -6.64 25.04
C PRO A 18 8.71 -6.40 24.75
N GLU A 19 9.52 -7.45 24.65
CA GLU A 19 10.95 -7.33 24.32
C GLU A 19 11.16 -6.85 22.89
N ARG A 20 10.29 -7.28 21.97
CA ARG A 20 10.26 -6.73 20.60
C ARG A 20 9.87 -5.26 20.60
N ILE A 21 8.84 -4.87 21.35
CA ILE A 21 8.41 -3.46 21.45
C ILE A 21 9.57 -2.58 21.94
N LYS A 22 10.29 -2.98 22.99
CA LYS A 22 11.46 -2.25 23.49
C LYS A 22 12.54 -2.06 22.42
N LYS A 23 12.87 -3.11 21.67
CA LYS A 23 13.83 -3.03 20.55
C LYS A 23 13.34 -2.08 19.46
N MET A 24 12.07 -2.15 19.11
CA MET A 24 11.46 -1.25 18.14
C MET A 24 11.49 0.21 18.64
N GLN A 25 11.22 0.46 19.92
CA GLN A 25 11.32 1.78 20.52
C GLN A 25 12.75 2.33 20.45
N ALA A 26 13.77 1.53 20.76
CA ALA A 26 15.17 1.92 20.55
C ALA A 26 15.47 2.24 19.07
N GLY A 27 14.97 1.42 18.14
CA GLY A 27 15.08 1.69 16.71
C GLY A 27 14.39 2.98 16.26
N SER A 28 13.26 3.32 16.88
CA SER A 28 12.55 4.55 16.59
C SER A 28 13.36 5.80 16.92
N GLU A 29 14.16 5.76 17.99
CA GLU A 29 15.04 6.87 18.37
C GLU A 29 16.16 7.06 17.34
N ILE A 30 16.73 5.96 16.83
CA ILE A 30 17.73 5.99 15.76
C ILE A 30 17.15 6.67 14.51
N ILE A 31 15.94 6.27 14.09
CA ILE A 31 15.28 6.84 12.91
C ILE A 31 14.99 8.33 13.10
N ILE A 32 14.43 8.72 14.25
CA ILE A 32 14.09 10.12 14.55
C ILE A 32 15.35 10.99 14.55
N ASN A 33 16.42 10.54 15.20
CA ASN A 33 17.68 11.27 15.23
C ASN A 33 18.28 11.42 13.83
N PHE A 34 18.30 10.33 13.04
CA PHE A 34 18.77 10.36 11.66
C PHE A 34 18.00 11.39 10.82
N ILE A 35 16.66 11.36 10.86
CA ILE A 35 15.82 12.28 10.09
C ILE A 35 16.05 13.73 10.52
N ASN A 36 16.13 13.99 11.84
CA ASN A 36 16.36 15.34 12.35
C ASN A 36 17.70 15.91 11.87
N ILE A 37 18.77 15.12 11.87
CA ILE A 37 20.09 15.59 11.42
C ILE A 37 20.09 15.77 9.89
N ALA A 38 19.55 14.80 9.13
CA ALA A 38 19.47 14.89 7.68
C ALA A 38 18.66 16.13 7.21
N LEU A 39 17.56 16.46 7.90
CA LEU A 39 16.79 17.67 7.62
C LEU A 39 17.54 18.94 8.02
N SER A 40 18.26 18.92 9.15
CA SER A 40 19.04 20.08 9.63
C SER A 40 20.23 20.41 8.73
N GLN A 41 20.86 19.41 8.10
CA GLN A 41 21.95 19.58 7.15
C GLN A 41 21.47 19.88 5.71
N GLY A 42 20.17 19.65 5.45
CA GLY A 42 19.56 19.77 4.14
C GLY A 42 19.76 18.51 3.28
N LEU A 43 18.67 17.98 2.71
CA LEU A 43 18.66 16.69 2.03
C LEU A 43 19.69 16.58 0.90
N LEU A 44 19.83 17.60 0.05
CA LEU A 44 20.71 17.55 -1.13
C LEU A 44 22.21 17.64 -0.82
N ARG A 45 22.58 17.99 0.43
CA ARG A 45 23.97 18.21 0.84
C ARG A 45 24.39 17.34 2.03
N SER A 46 23.48 16.53 2.54
CA SER A 46 23.68 15.76 3.76
C SER A 46 24.54 14.54 3.47
N ASP A 47 25.79 14.54 3.96
CA ASP A 47 26.67 13.38 3.92
C ASP A 47 26.05 12.14 4.58
N LEU A 48 25.10 12.32 5.51
CA LEU A 48 24.34 11.23 6.13
C LEU A 48 23.50 10.42 5.14
N LEU A 49 23.18 10.97 3.96
CA LEU A 49 22.45 10.27 2.90
C LEU A 49 23.38 9.55 1.92
N SER A 50 24.70 9.48 2.21
CA SER A 50 25.61 8.66 1.44
C SER A 50 25.24 7.18 1.51
N THR A 51 25.57 6.43 0.45
CA THR A 51 25.32 5.00 0.37
C THR A 51 25.89 4.23 1.57
N GLU A 52 27.08 4.60 2.04
CA GLU A 52 27.73 3.99 3.21
C GLU A 52 26.92 4.21 4.49
N ASN A 53 26.56 5.46 4.78
CA ASN A 53 25.78 5.81 5.98
C ASN A 53 24.38 5.19 5.98
N LEU A 54 23.71 5.16 4.82
CA LEU A 54 22.42 4.49 4.67
C LEU A 54 22.54 2.97 4.84
N THR A 55 23.64 2.36 4.39
CA THR A 55 23.90 0.92 4.59
C THR A 55 24.09 0.58 6.06
N GLU A 56 24.85 1.40 6.79
CA GLU A 56 25.01 1.27 8.25
C GLU A 56 23.67 1.43 8.96
N LEU A 57 22.90 2.47 8.63
CA LEU A 57 21.57 2.70 9.18
C LEU A 57 20.65 1.50 8.95
N SER A 58 20.58 0.99 7.72
CA SER A 58 19.77 -0.20 7.40
C SER A 58 20.15 -1.39 8.29
N THR A 59 21.45 -1.64 8.49
CA THR A 59 21.94 -2.75 9.32
C THR A 59 21.49 -2.58 10.78
N ARG A 60 21.68 -1.39 11.35
CA ARG A 60 21.24 -1.08 12.72
C ARG A 60 19.73 -1.24 12.90
N LEU A 61 18.93 -0.90 11.90
CA LEU A 61 17.47 -1.04 11.97
C LEU A 61 17.01 -2.51 11.94
N ILE A 62 17.76 -3.42 11.31
CA ILE A 62 17.49 -4.86 11.36
C ILE A 62 17.58 -5.35 12.82
N ASP A 63 18.61 -4.93 13.55
CA ASP A 63 18.82 -5.31 14.96
C ASP A 63 17.71 -4.82 15.89
N THR A 64 17.04 -3.72 15.51
CA THR A 64 15.94 -3.12 16.27
C THR A 64 14.57 -3.78 16.00
N GLN A 65 14.53 -4.83 15.17
CA GLN A 65 13.31 -5.56 14.81
C GLN A 65 12.24 -4.71 14.10
N ILE A 66 12.67 -3.71 13.31
CA ILE A 66 11.83 -2.97 12.35
C ILE A 66 12.31 -3.25 10.91
N PRO A 67 12.17 -4.50 10.42
CA PRO A 67 12.68 -4.91 9.11
C PRO A 67 12.11 -4.07 7.95
N THR A 68 10.88 -3.56 8.07
CA THR A 68 10.28 -2.69 7.06
C THR A 68 10.99 -1.34 6.95
N ALA A 69 11.44 -0.76 8.06
CA ALA A 69 12.25 0.46 8.06
C ALA A 69 13.63 0.23 7.44
N ALA A 70 14.29 -0.89 7.79
CA ALA A 70 15.54 -1.28 7.14
C ALA A 70 15.37 -1.41 5.61
N ARG A 71 14.29 -2.06 5.16
CA ARG A 71 13.96 -2.18 3.74
C ARG A 71 13.72 -0.82 3.08
N LYS A 72 13.00 0.12 3.72
CA LYS A 72 12.82 1.47 3.16
C LYS A 72 14.17 2.17 2.99
N VAL A 73 15.06 2.05 3.97
CA VAL A 73 16.42 2.60 3.87
C VAL A 73 17.20 1.96 2.73
N LYS A 74 17.14 0.64 2.54
CA LYS A 74 17.70 -0.02 1.34
C LYS A 74 17.10 0.53 0.04
N GLY A 75 15.79 0.77 0.02
CA GLY A 75 15.11 1.39 -1.11
C GLY A 75 15.59 2.82 -1.42
N LEU A 76 16.03 3.58 -0.41
CA LEU A 76 16.68 4.88 -0.58
C LEU A 76 18.09 4.76 -1.17
N ILE A 77 18.82 3.67 -0.90
CA ILE A 77 20.14 3.42 -1.48
C ILE A 77 20.04 3.08 -2.97
N GLU A 78 19.05 2.27 -3.33
CA GLU A 78 18.77 1.89 -4.71
C GLU A 78 18.24 3.06 -5.56
N MET A 79 17.80 4.14 -4.91
CA MET A 79 17.27 5.34 -5.52
C MET A 79 18.34 6.44 -5.51
N ASP A 80 18.63 7.03 -6.65
CA ASP A 80 19.46 8.23 -6.68
C ASP A 80 18.69 9.44 -6.12
N LEU A 81 19.36 10.28 -5.35
CA LEU A 81 18.79 11.54 -4.87
C LEU A 81 18.83 12.59 -5.99
N SER A 82 17.94 12.43 -6.98
CA SER A 82 17.78 13.34 -8.13
C SER A 82 16.44 14.08 -8.09
N PRO A 83 16.28 15.18 -8.86
CA PRO A 83 15.00 15.88 -8.97
C PRO A 83 13.82 14.95 -9.35
N GLN A 84 14.07 13.95 -10.19
CA GLN A 84 13.07 12.97 -10.63
C GLN A 84 12.57 12.09 -9.48
N ASN A 85 13.49 11.64 -8.62
CA ASN A 85 13.19 10.73 -7.52
C ASN A 85 12.94 11.43 -6.18
N LEU A 86 13.19 12.74 -6.09
CA LEU A 86 13.10 13.53 -4.87
C LEU A 86 11.74 13.40 -4.16
N GLN A 87 10.65 13.33 -4.92
CA GLN A 87 9.31 13.20 -4.33
C GLN A 87 9.15 11.84 -3.63
N THR A 88 9.54 10.77 -4.31
CA THR A 88 9.52 9.41 -3.75
C THR A 88 10.45 9.31 -2.54
N TYR A 89 11.65 9.90 -2.63
CA TYR A 89 12.62 9.94 -1.55
C TYR A 89 12.06 10.64 -0.29
N LYS A 90 11.42 11.80 -0.46
CA LYS A 90 10.72 12.52 0.62
C LYS A 90 9.60 11.70 1.24
N CYS A 91 8.82 10.99 0.41
CA CYS A 91 7.74 10.12 0.90
C CYS A 91 8.28 9.00 1.79
N GLU A 92 9.41 8.39 1.42
CA GLU A 92 10.04 7.32 2.20
C GLU A 92 10.62 7.84 3.52
N LEU A 93 11.27 9.01 3.52
CA LEU A 93 11.71 9.66 4.76
C LEU A 93 10.53 10.04 5.67
N ARG A 94 9.46 10.57 5.09
CA ARG A 94 8.22 10.90 5.82
C ARG A 94 7.63 9.65 6.49
N TRP A 95 7.57 8.55 5.74
CA TRP A 95 7.09 7.27 6.28
C TRP A 95 7.96 6.77 7.44
N LEU A 96 9.29 6.81 7.29
CA LEU A 96 10.24 6.42 8.34
C LEU A 96 9.99 7.23 9.63
N GLY A 97 9.86 8.56 9.49
CA GLY A 97 9.60 9.46 10.63
C GLY A 97 8.26 9.19 11.31
N HIS A 98 7.20 8.94 10.53
CA HIS A 98 5.89 8.59 11.07
C HIS A 98 5.93 7.25 11.82
N ILE A 99 6.44 6.18 11.20
CA ILE A 99 6.51 4.87 11.86
C ILE A 99 7.30 4.95 13.15
N ALA A 100 8.46 5.62 13.15
CA ALA A 100 9.25 5.80 14.35
C ALA A 100 8.48 6.57 15.44
N THR A 101 7.80 7.66 15.09
CA THR A 101 7.00 8.44 16.05
C THR A 101 5.90 7.62 16.69
N TYR A 102 5.21 6.78 15.91
CA TYR A 102 4.12 5.93 16.40
C TYR A 102 4.64 4.73 17.21
N ILE A 103 5.77 4.12 16.82
CA ILE A 103 6.43 3.08 17.62
C ILE A 103 6.85 3.62 18.99
N LYS A 104 7.41 4.83 19.04
CA LYS A 104 7.80 5.47 20.31
C LYS A 104 6.61 5.64 21.26
N LYS A 105 5.41 5.83 20.72
CA LYS A 105 4.16 6.02 21.46
C LYS A 105 3.26 4.78 21.45
N PHE A 106 3.81 3.58 21.18
CA PHE A 106 3.04 2.36 20.96
C PHE A 106 1.95 2.13 22.03
N ASP A 107 2.30 2.28 23.31
CA ASP A 107 1.40 2.03 24.44
C ASP A 107 0.25 3.05 24.58
N GLN A 108 0.33 4.18 23.87
CA GLN A 108 -0.68 5.24 23.86
C GLN A 108 -1.67 5.09 22.68
N LEU A 109 -1.39 4.17 21.76
CA LEU A 109 -2.21 3.95 20.57
C LEU A 109 -3.46 3.14 20.92
N THR A 110 -4.52 3.34 20.15
CA THR A 110 -5.69 2.46 20.20
C THR A 110 -5.31 1.05 19.76
N LEU A 111 -6.01 0.03 20.25
CA LEU A 111 -5.73 -1.37 19.88
C LEU A 111 -5.69 -1.60 18.34
N PRO A 112 -6.61 -1.06 17.52
CA PRO A 112 -6.51 -1.18 16.07
C PRO A 112 -5.21 -0.59 15.49
N ALA A 113 -4.79 0.57 15.99
CA ALA A 113 -3.52 1.19 15.57
C ALA A 113 -2.31 0.37 16.02
N GLN A 114 -2.33 -0.21 17.23
CA GLN A 114 -1.29 -1.12 17.70
C GLN A 114 -1.17 -2.38 16.82
N LEU A 115 -2.30 -3.00 16.48
CA LEU A 115 -2.34 -4.19 15.63
C LEU A 115 -1.85 -3.92 14.21
N GLU A 116 -2.22 -2.79 13.62
CA GLU A 116 -1.72 -2.41 12.30
C GLU A 116 -0.23 -2.06 12.34
N LEU A 117 0.20 -1.23 13.30
CA LEU A 117 1.60 -0.87 13.47
C LEU A 117 2.48 -2.09 13.73
N TRP A 118 2.00 -3.06 14.52
CA TRP A 118 2.68 -4.32 14.75
C TRP A 118 2.96 -5.04 13.44
N GLN A 119 1.95 -5.18 12.57
CA GLN A 119 2.11 -5.82 11.26
C GLN A 119 3.03 -5.03 10.33
N VAL A 120 2.87 -3.70 10.30
CA VAL A 120 3.66 -2.79 9.47
C VAL A 120 5.13 -2.77 9.90
N ALA A 121 5.42 -2.96 11.19
CA ALA A 121 6.77 -3.15 11.70
C ALA A 121 7.32 -4.58 11.50
N GLY A 122 6.57 -5.47 10.83
CA GLY A 122 6.98 -6.85 10.55
C GLY A 122 6.70 -7.83 11.69
N GLY A 123 5.84 -7.47 12.63
CA GLY A 123 5.21 -8.41 13.55
C GLY A 123 4.23 -9.33 12.81
N THR A 124 4.08 -10.55 13.29
CA THR A 124 3.18 -11.54 12.68
C THR A 124 1.90 -11.67 13.49
N ILE A 125 0.79 -11.92 12.79
CA ILE A 125 -0.49 -12.31 13.36
C ILE A 125 -0.83 -13.69 12.79
N ALA A 126 -1.11 -14.64 13.67
CA ALA A 126 -1.43 -16.01 13.31
C ALA A 126 -2.70 -16.06 12.43
N LYS A 127 -2.68 -16.89 11.39
CA LYS A 127 -3.81 -16.99 10.45
C LYS A 127 -5.07 -17.46 11.15
N GLU A 128 -4.93 -18.33 12.15
CA GLU A 128 -5.99 -18.89 12.97
C GLU A 128 -6.73 -17.81 13.77
N LEU A 129 -6.05 -16.74 14.18
CA LEU A 129 -6.68 -15.59 14.83
C LEU A 129 -7.46 -14.73 13.82
N VAL A 130 -6.93 -14.56 12.61
CA VAL A 130 -7.60 -13.79 11.55
C VAL A 130 -8.86 -14.52 11.05
N LEU A 131 -8.81 -15.85 10.93
CA LEU A 131 -9.96 -16.68 10.51
C LEU A 131 -11.13 -16.67 11.50
N LYS A 132 -10.93 -16.15 12.73
CA LYS A 132 -12.01 -15.94 13.70
C LYS A 132 -12.73 -14.60 13.54
N ASN A 133 -12.20 -13.67 12.76
CA ASN A 133 -12.94 -12.44 12.42
C ASN A 133 -14.18 -12.78 11.60
N THR A 134 -15.20 -11.92 11.71
CA THR A 134 -16.36 -11.96 10.81
C THR A 134 -15.91 -11.80 9.37
N PRO A 135 -16.14 -12.79 8.48
CA PRO A 135 -15.78 -12.68 7.08
C PRO A 135 -16.74 -11.76 6.33
N ILE A 136 -16.24 -11.16 5.25
CA ILE A 136 -17.04 -10.53 4.21
C ILE A 136 -17.22 -11.54 3.09
N GLN A 137 -18.46 -11.97 2.88
CA GLN A 137 -18.83 -12.83 1.77
C GLN A 137 -19.17 -11.95 0.55
N ASP A 138 -18.52 -12.18 -0.58
CA ASP A 138 -18.74 -11.39 -1.80
C ASP A 138 -18.23 -12.16 -3.04
N GLY A 139 -18.60 -11.69 -4.23
CA GLY A 139 -17.88 -11.93 -5.48
C GLY A 139 -16.71 -10.96 -5.61
N TRP A 140 -15.55 -11.44 -6.02
CA TRP A 140 -14.32 -10.68 -6.08
C TRP A 140 -13.71 -10.77 -7.48
N THR A 141 -13.49 -9.63 -8.12
CA THR A 141 -12.68 -9.56 -9.35
C THR A 141 -11.24 -9.25 -8.99
N VAL A 142 -10.29 -10.05 -9.47
CA VAL A 142 -8.86 -9.75 -9.40
C VAL A 142 -8.55 -8.60 -10.34
N LYS A 143 -8.19 -7.44 -9.77
CA LYS A 143 -7.91 -6.22 -10.54
C LYS A 143 -6.42 -6.04 -10.84
N ASN A 144 -5.56 -6.38 -9.89
CA ASN A 144 -4.12 -6.27 -10.08
C ASN A 144 -3.38 -7.41 -9.38
N ILE A 145 -2.26 -7.81 -9.98
CA ILE A 145 -1.31 -8.75 -9.39
C ILE A 145 0.07 -8.11 -9.50
N GLN A 146 0.76 -8.09 -8.38
CA GLN A 146 2.06 -7.46 -8.20
C GLN A 146 3.01 -8.48 -7.58
N ILE A 147 4.13 -8.76 -8.25
CA ILE A 147 5.15 -9.68 -7.75
C ILE A 147 6.43 -8.90 -7.47
N THR A 148 6.88 -8.94 -6.23
CA THR A 148 8.17 -8.37 -5.81
C THR A 148 9.13 -9.49 -5.43
N LYS A 149 10.42 -9.26 -5.69
CA LYS A 149 11.51 -10.14 -5.27
C LYS A 149 12.45 -9.33 -4.41
N GLU A 150 12.69 -9.82 -3.20
CA GLU A 150 13.67 -9.28 -2.26
C GLU A 150 14.57 -10.44 -1.83
N ASP A 151 15.84 -10.37 -2.18
CA ASP A 151 16.80 -11.47 -1.98
C ASP A 151 16.25 -12.80 -2.55
N SER A 152 15.98 -13.77 -1.68
CA SER A 152 15.40 -15.09 -1.99
C SER A 152 13.89 -15.19 -1.74
N LEU A 153 13.23 -14.11 -1.31
CA LEU A 153 11.80 -14.06 -1.04
C LEU A 153 11.05 -13.45 -2.21
N LEU A 154 10.12 -14.21 -2.78
CA LEU A 154 9.09 -13.70 -3.68
C LEU A 154 7.83 -13.38 -2.86
N THR A 155 7.29 -12.18 -3.06
CA THR A 155 6.00 -11.78 -2.52
C THR A 155 5.07 -11.47 -3.67
N ARG A 156 3.88 -12.05 -3.66
CA ARG A 156 2.80 -11.70 -4.58
C ARG A 156 1.68 -11.02 -3.82
N LYS A 157 1.34 -9.81 -4.25
CA LYS A 157 0.17 -9.05 -3.79
C LYS A 157 -0.91 -9.11 -4.85
N ILE A 158 -2.09 -9.59 -4.48
CA ILE A 158 -3.25 -9.70 -5.37
C ILE A 158 -4.31 -8.74 -4.85
N TRP A 159 -4.64 -7.73 -5.64
CA TRP A 159 -5.73 -6.78 -5.35
C TRP A 159 -7.03 -7.26 -5.97
N MET A 160 -8.09 -7.23 -5.18
CA MET A 160 -9.43 -7.65 -5.57
C MET A 160 -10.45 -6.58 -5.23
N LEU A 161 -11.49 -6.49 -6.07
CA LEU A 161 -12.64 -5.60 -5.86
C LEU A 161 -13.89 -6.45 -5.65
N GLY A 162 -14.57 -6.22 -4.52
CA GLY A 162 -15.86 -6.83 -4.18
C GLY A 162 -16.97 -6.33 -5.09
N HIS A 163 -17.85 -7.24 -5.50
CA HIS A 163 -18.95 -6.99 -6.43
C HIS A 163 -20.15 -6.36 -5.74
N GLU A 164 -20.54 -6.87 -4.57
CA GLU A 164 -21.68 -6.40 -3.78
C GLU A 164 -21.23 -5.42 -2.68
N SER A 165 -20.07 -5.67 -2.07
CA SER A 165 -19.53 -4.80 -1.03
C SER A 165 -18.85 -3.57 -1.60
N GLY A 166 -18.40 -3.62 -2.86
CA GLY A 166 -17.59 -2.58 -3.47
C GLY A 166 -16.22 -2.37 -2.81
N LEU A 167 -15.81 -3.24 -1.89
CA LEU A 167 -14.58 -3.06 -1.11
C LEU A 167 -13.35 -3.47 -1.91
N TRP A 168 -12.30 -2.66 -1.78
CA TRP A 168 -10.96 -3.04 -2.22
C TRP A 168 -10.22 -3.80 -1.13
N VAL A 169 -9.71 -4.97 -1.50
CA VAL A 169 -8.93 -5.84 -0.60
C VAL A 169 -7.69 -6.37 -1.30
N TYR A 170 -6.75 -6.89 -0.52
CA TYR A 170 -5.62 -7.63 -1.07
C TYR A 170 -5.23 -8.82 -0.22
N MET A 171 -4.69 -9.84 -0.89
CA MET A 171 -4.01 -10.96 -0.25
C MET A 171 -2.52 -10.96 -0.59
N LEU A 172 -1.73 -11.63 0.26
CA LEU A 172 -0.29 -11.78 0.10
C LEU A 172 0.08 -13.27 0.09
N ASP A 173 0.77 -13.68 -0.97
CA ASP A 173 1.45 -14.97 -1.05
C ASP A 173 2.96 -14.78 -0.98
N PHE A 174 3.63 -15.76 -0.40
CA PHE A 174 5.07 -15.76 -0.22
C PHE A 174 5.65 -17.08 -0.75
N ALA A 175 6.79 -17.00 -1.43
CA ALA A 175 7.58 -18.16 -1.82
C ALA A 175 9.05 -17.90 -1.56
N PHE A 176 9.75 -18.86 -0.94
CA PHE A 176 11.16 -18.70 -0.56
C PHE A 176 12.07 -19.64 -1.38
N GLY A 177 13.21 -19.11 -1.81
CA GLY A 177 14.20 -19.87 -2.57
C GLY A 177 13.64 -20.33 -3.92
N ASN A 178 13.64 -21.64 -4.16
CA ASN A 178 13.16 -22.24 -5.41
C ASN A 178 11.66 -22.60 -5.39
N GLN A 179 10.93 -22.27 -4.32
CA GLN A 179 9.49 -22.47 -4.26
C GLN A 179 8.76 -21.59 -5.29
N LYS A 180 7.68 -22.11 -5.88
CA LYS A 180 6.84 -21.35 -6.81
C LYS A 180 5.65 -20.74 -6.06
N LEU A 181 5.23 -19.56 -6.50
CA LEU A 181 3.97 -18.97 -6.06
C LEU A 181 2.79 -19.82 -6.57
N PRO A 182 1.67 -19.94 -5.83
CA PRO A 182 0.51 -20.71 -6.26
C PRO A 182 -0.11 -20.14 -7.55
N ASP A 183 -0.29 -20.88 -8.63
CA ASP A 183 -0.82 -20.33 -9.89
C ASP A 183 -2.36 -20.36 -9.94
N THR A 184 -3.01 -19.62 -9.03
CA THR A 184 -4.47 -19.72 -8.79
C THR A 184 -5.26 -18.52 -9.32
N TYR A 185 -4.63 -17.35 -9.43
CA TYR A 185 -5.32 -16.10 -9.74
C TYR A 185 -4.62 -15.37 -10.89
N HIS A 186 -5.43 -14.90 -11.85
CA HIS A 186 -4.99 -14.03 -12.93
C HIS A 186 -5.81 -12.73 -12.92
N ARG A 187 -5.31 -11.68 -13.56
CA ARG A 187 -6.10 -10.44 -13.71
C ARG A 187 -7.40 -10.74 -14.45
N GLY A 188 -8.50 -10.17 -13.99
CA GLY A 188 -9.84 -10.43 -14.51
C GLY A 188 -10.51 -11.70 -13.97
N SER A 189 -9.79 -12.57 -13.24
CA SER A 189 -10.41 -13.72 -12.56
C SER A 189 -11.52 -13.25 -11.62
N GLN A 190 -12.68 -13.88 -11.73
CA GLN A 190 -13.80 -13.66 -10.82
C GLN A 190 -13.94 -14.88 -9.92
N VAL A 191 -13.91 -14.65 -8.61
CA VAL A 191 -14.02 -15.71 -7.60
C VAL A 191 -15.05 -15.32 -6.57
N TYR A 192 -15.80 -16.29 -6.06
CA TYR A 192 -16.73 -16.06 -4.96
C TYR A 192 -16.10 -16.60 -3.69
N GLY A 193 -16.21 -15.88 -2.57
CA GLY A 193 -15.56 -16.34 -1.35
C GLY A 193 -15.71 -15.46 -0.13
N LEU A 194 -15.09 -15.93 0.95
CA LEU A 194 -15.04 -15.27 2.26
C LEU A 194 -13.69 -14.55 2.42
N ALA A 195 -13.74 -13.24 2.61
CA ALA A 195 -12.61 -12.39 2.95
C ALA A 195 -12.57 -12.14 4.46
N PHE A 196 -11.55 -12.67 5.14
CA PHE A 196 -11.30 -12.44 6.57
C PHE A 196 -10.29 -11.30 6.71
N PRO A 197 -10.71 -10.11 7.16
CA PRO A 197 -9.81 -8.95 7.24
C PRO A 197 -8.76 -9.14 8.33
N TYR A 198 -7.51 -8.76 8.06
CA TYR A 198 -6.52 -8.56 9.11
C TYR A 198 -6.90 -7.33 9.96
N PRO A 199 -6.55 -7.32 11.26
CA PRO A 199 -6.90 -6.21 12.12
C PRO A 199 -6.12 -4.94 11.79
N GLY A 200 -6.76 -3.78 11.92
CA GLY A 200 -6.12 -2.48 11.72
C GLY A 200 -7.12 -1.31 11.72
N LEU A 201 -6.66 -0.13 11.31
CA LEU A 201 -7.43 1.12 11.16
C LEU A 201 -8.22 1.19 9.85
N THR A 202 -7.83 0.41 8.84
CA THR A 202 -8.55 0.31 7.57
C THR A 202 -8.59 -1.12 7.07
N LEU A 203 -9.67 -1.47 6.37
CA LEU A 203 -9.75 -2.71 5.62
C LEU A 203 -8.77 -2.69 4.44
N GLY A 204 -8.03 -3.77 4.24
CA GLY A 204 -7.09 -3.89 3.13
C GLY A 204 -6.58 -5.31 2.98
N ARG A 205 -5.71 -5.75 3.91
CA ARG A 205 -5.19 -7.12 3.89
C ARG A 205 -6.24 -8.11 4.35
N ILE A 206 -6.40 -9.21 3.64
CA ILE A 206 -7.32 -10.30 4.00
C ILE A 206 -6.62 -11.67 3.97
N LEU A 207 -7.20 -12.64 4.67
CA LEU A 207 -7.14 -14.05 4.28
C LEU A 207 -8.38 -14.38 3.45
N PHE A 208 -8.20 -15.14 2.38
CA PHE A 208 -9.29 -15.48 1.48
C PHE A 208 -9.58 -16.98 1.51
N LYS A 209 -10.87 -17.32 1.58
CA LYS A 209 -11.36 -18.69 1.40
C LYS A 209 -12.36 -18.69 0.26
N GLU A 210 -11.96 -19.26 -0.87
CA GLU A 210 -12.83 -19.42 -2.02
C GLU A 210 -14.01 -20.35 -1.68
N LEU A 211 -15.18 -20.00 -2.20
CA LEU A 211 -16.38 -20.81 -2.23
C LEU A 211 -16.66 -21.13 -3.69
N HIS A 212 -16.71 -22.42 -4.06
CA HIS A 212 -16.97 -22.84 -5.44
C HIS A 212 -18.44 -22.64 -5.81
N LEU A 213 -18.85 -21.39 -5.95
CA LEU A 213 -20.17 -20.91 -6.34
C LEU A 213 -20.01 -19.90 -7.48
N LYS A 214 -21.07 -19.73 -8.29
CA LYS A 214 -21.05 -18.69 -9.32
C LYS A 214 -21.11 -17.31 -8.65
N PRO A 215 -20.25 -16.36 -9.05
CA PRO A 215 -20.29 -15.02 -8.51
C PRO A 215 -21.60 -14.33 -8.88
N ALA A 216 -22.14 -13.53 -7.97
CA ALA A 216 -23.24 -12.63 -8.25
C ALA A 216 -22.77 -11.49 -9.19
N PRO A 217 -23.66 -10.94 -10.03
CA PRO A 217 -23.37 -9.74 -10.81
C PRO A 217 -23.03 -8.56 -9.88
N ALA A 218 -22.17 -7.66 -10.35
CA ALA A 218 -21.72 -6.51 -9.56
C ALA A 218 -22.89 -5.58 -9.19
N VAL A 219 -22.97 -5.22 -7.91
CA VAL A 219 -23.93 -4.26 -7.37
C VAL A 219 -23.15 -3.32 -6.45
N ASN A 220 -22.91 -2.10 -6.93
CA ASN A 220 -22.24 -1.00 -6.25
C ASN A 220 -20.75 -1.19 -5.98
N ASN A 221 -19.96 -0.23 -6.48
CA ASN A 221 -18.55 -0.11 -6.17
C ASN A 221 -18.37 0.97 -5.10
N LEU A 222 -17.62 0.69 -4.02
CA LEU A 222 -17.13 1.71 -3.10
C LEU A 222 -15.80 2.24 -3.62
N ASN A 223 -15.39 3.43 -3.16
CA ASN A 223 -14.22 4.16 -3.68
C ASN A 223 -14.29 4.41 -5.19
N VAL A 224 -15.48 4.75 -5.68
CA VAL A 224 -15.69 5.25 -7.03
C VAL A 224 -15.84 6.74 -7.00
N PHE A 225 -15.11 7.43 -7.87
CA PHE A 225 -15.10 8.88 -7.94
C PHE A 225 -15.32 9.35 -9.37
N ASP A 226 -16.28 10.25 -9.54
CA ASP A 226 -16.55 11.02 -10.76
C ASP A 226 -15.92 12.43 -10.70
N SER A 227 -15.28 12.77 -9.57
CA SER A 227 -14.64 14.06 -9.33
C SER A 227 -13.25 13.91 -8.68
N ILE A 228 -12.27 14.61 -9.24
CA ILE A 228 -10.90 14.65 -8.71
C ILE A 228 -10.86 15.40 -7.37
N LEU A 229 -11.71 16.41 -7.15
CA LEU A 229 -11.83 17.07 -5.85
C LEU A 229 -12.35 16.12 -4.77
N ALA A 230 -13.37 15.30 -5.08
CA ALA A 230 -13.88 14.30 -4.16
C ALA A 230 -12.81 13.25 -3.83
N LEU A 231 -12.05 12.80 -4.84
CA LEU A 231 -10.89 11.92 -4.64
C LEU A 231 -9.86 12.54 -3.69
N LYS A 232 -9.44 13.79 -3.92
CA LYS A 232 -8.45 14.47 -3.07
C LYS A 232 -8.92 14.60 -1.62
N LYS A 233 -10.21 14.92 -1.40
CA LYS A 233 -10.82 14.95 -0.06
C LYS A 233 -10.83 13.57 0.59
N PHE A 234 -11.15 12.52 -0.16
CA PHE A 234 -11.09 11.14 0.32
C PHE A 234 -9.66 10.76 0.74
N LEU A 235 -8.66 10.99 -0.12
CA LEU A 235 -7.25 10.70 0.20
C LEU A 235 -6.79 11.45 1.45
N ALA A 236 -7.11 12.74 1.57
CA ALA A 236 -6.80 13.53 2.75
C ALA A 236 -7.45 12.94 4.02
N ASN A 237 -8.72 12.52 3.93
CA ASN A 237 -9.42 11.87 5.03
C ASN A 237 -8.79 10.52 5.40
N VAL A 238 -8.38 9.72 4.44
CA VAL A 238 -7.70 8.44 4.70
C VAL A 238 -6.40 8.67 5.46
N TYR A 239 -5.53 9.59 5.00
CA TYR A 239 -4.27 9.87 5.70
C TYR A 239 -4.45 10.51 7.08
N ALA A 240 -5.53 11.27 7.29
CA ALA A 240 -5.84 11.82 8.60
C ALA A 240 -6.17 10.74 9.64
N HIS A 241 -6.69 9.58 9.22
CA HIS A 241 -7.13 8.51 10.10
C HIS A 241 -6.22 7.28 10.11
N ASN A 242 -5.51 7.01 9.02
CA ASN A 242 -4.55 5.92 8.92
C ASN A 242 -3.28 6.39 8.19
N ILE A 243 -2.23 6.66 8.96
CA ILE A 243 -0.92 7.05 8.42
C ILE A 243 -0.08 5.86 7.92
N PHE A 244 -0.48 4.63 8.27
CA PHE A 244 0.27 3.42 7.94
C PHE A 244 -0.05 2.90 6.54
N ILE A 245 -1.19 3.29 5.98
CA ILE A 245 -1.57 2.90 4.63
C ILE A 245 -0.55 3.42 3.60
N GLN A 246 -0.14 2.53 2.70
CA GLN A 246 0.87 2.83 1.68
C GLN A 246 0.28 2.90 0.28
N GLU A 247 -0.78 2.14 0.04
CA GLU A 247 -1.39 1.96 -1.27
C GLU A 247 -2.89 2.02 -1.09
N ILE A 248 -3.53 2.96 -1.79
CA ILE A 248 -4.97 3.20 -1.74
C ILE A 248 -5.53 2.97 -3.14
N PRO A 249 -6.20 1.84 -3.40
CA PRO A 249 -6.86 1.61 -4.67
C PRO A 249 -8.22 2.31 -4.70
N PHE A 250 -8.60 2.77 -5.89
CA PHE A 250 -9.91 3.35 -6.17
C PHE A 250 -10.21 3.25 -7.67
N THR A 251 -11.46 3.53 -8.01
CA THR A 251 -11.91 3.62 -9.41
C THR A 251 -12.33 5.05 -9.68
N LEU A 252 -11.87 5.61 -10.79
CA LEU A 252 -12.46 6.80 -11.37
C LEU A 252 -13.46 6.40 -12.44
N ILE A 253 -14.57 7.14 -12.56
CA ILE A 253 -15.57 7.01 -13.63
C ILE A 253 -15.80 8.36 -14.26
N ASP A 254 -16.36 8.39 -15.46
CA ASP A 254 -16.68 9.64 -16.15
C ASP A 254 -15.48 10.58 -16.36
N MET A 255 -14.31 9.98 -16.55
CA MET A 255 -13.05 10.69 -16.75
C MET A 255 -12.60 10.65 -18.21
N ARG A 256 -11.80 11.66 -18.57
CA ARG A 256 -11.08 11.73 -19.85
C ARG A 256 -9.59 11.51 -19.65
N ALA A 257 -9.02 10.68 -20.51
CA ALA A 257 -7.57 10.46 -20.58
C ALA A 257 -6.97 11.32 -21.70
N THR A 258 -5.87 12.02 -21.40
CA THR A 258 -5.16 12.85 -22.38
C THR A 258 -3.66 12.62 -22.24
N MET A 259 -3.00 12.33 -23.36
CA MET A 259 -1.56 12.10 -23.40
C MET A 259 -0.82 13.40 -23.73
N PHE A 260 0.12 13.80 -22.88
CA PHE A 260 1.04 14.91 -23.11
C PHE A 260 2.48 14.40 -23.25
N SER A 261 3.40 15.27 -23.67
CA SER A 261 4.83 14.93 -23.76
C SER A 261 5.44 14.51 -22.42
N GLU A 262 4.87 14.95 -21.31
CA GLU A 262 5.34 14.66 -19.95
C GLU A 262 4.65 13.45 -19.31
N GLY A 263 3.60 12.90 -19.95
CA GLY A 263 2.91 11.71 -19.48
C GLY A 263 1.39 11.74 -19.66
N LEU A 264 0.73 10.72 -19.11
CA LEU A 264 -0.71 10.55 -19.16
C LEU A 264 -1.38 11.38 -18.06
N ILE A 265 -2.40 12.15 -18.43
CA ILE A 265 -3.25 12.89 -17.50
C ILE A 265 -4.67 12.33 -17.55
N ILE A 266 -5.31 12.23 -16.39
CA ILE A 266 -6.73 11.91 -16.26
C ILE A 266 -7.44 13.14 -15.67
N SER A 267 -8.51 13.58 -16.34
CA SER A 267 -9.27 14.78 -15.97
C SER A 267 -10.76 14.49 -15.82
N ASP A 268 -11.41 15.19 -14.90
CA ASP A 268 -12.86 15.16 -14.74
C ASP A 268 -13.57 16.19 -15.62
N THR A 269 -14.91 16.22 -15.56
CA THR A 269 -15.75 17.15 -16.31
C THR A 269 -15.54 18.63 -15.94
N SER A 270 -14.96 18.91 -14.76
CA SER A 270 -14.59 20.25 -14.31
C SER A 270 -13.18 20.64 -14.72
N SER A 271 -12.48 19.80 -15.49
CA SER A 271 -11.08 19.98 -15.91
C SER A 271 -10.06 19.96 -14.76
N ASP A 272 -10.46 19.50 -13.58
CA ASP A 272 -9.50 19.10 -12.55
C ASP A 272 -8.82 17.80 -12.97
N TYR A 273 -7.55 17.63 -12.62
CA TYR A 273 -6.77 16.50 -13.13
C TYR A 273 -5.79 15.88 -12.14
N ILE A 274 -5.36 14.67 -12.47
CA ILE A 274 -4.23 13.96 -11.87
C ILE A 274 -3.27 13.50 -12.97
N SER A 275 -1.98 13.48 -12.67
CA SER A 275 -0.95 12.93 -13.55
C SER A 275 -0.68 11.48 -13.17
N ILE A 276 -0.70 10.59 -14.16
CA ILE A 276 -0.35 9.18 -13.98
C ILE A 276 1.16 9.05 -14.13
N SER A 277 1.79 8.50 -13.10
CA SER A 277 3.22 8.22 -13.14
C SER A 277 3.47 7.09 -14.14
N ALA A 278 4.37 7.33 -15.09
CA ALA A 278 5.08 6.23 -15.74
C ALA A 278 5.78 5.48 -14.61
N GLY A 279 5.48 4.20 -14.41
CA GLY A 279 6.19 3.42 -13.40
C GLY A 279 7.68 3.49 -13.72
N GLY A 280 8.49 4.13 -12.88
CA GLY A 280 9.95 3.98 -12.96
C GLY A 280 10.35 2.50 -12.85
N GLU A 281 11.62 2.17 -13.05
CA GLU A 281 12.19 0.80 -13.24
C GLU A 281 11.79 -0.34 -12.26
N LYS A 282 10.85 -0.15 -11.34
CA LYS A 282 10.23 -1.20 -10.54
C LYS A 282 8.85 -1.60 -11.08
N LYS A 283 8.86 -2.69 -11.87
CA LYS A 283 8.03 -3.92 -11.82
C LYS A 283 6.49 -3.86 -11.68
N TYR A 284 5.85 -2.69 -11.63
CA TYR A 284 4.44 -2.60 -11.28
C TYR A 284 3.48 -2.37 -12.44
N TYR A 285 3.95 -1.85 -13.57
CA TYR A 285 3.05 -1.36 -14.62
C TYR A 285 3.59 -1.67 -16.02
N LYS A 286 2.67 -1.82 -16.98
CA LYS A 286 3.03 -1.93 -18.39
C LYS A 286 3.74 -0.64 -18.82
N ASP A 287 4.67 -0.79 -19.75
CA ASP A 287 5.41 0.31 -20.38
C ASP A 287 4.47 1.45 -20.84
N ILE A 288 4.96 2.69 -20.85
CA ILE A 288 4.22 3.90 -21.26
C ILE A 288 3.54 3.74 -22.62
N ASN A 289 4.06 2.84 -23.45
CA ASN A 289 3.52 2.43 -24.75
C ASN A 289 2.11 1.82 -24.68
N HIS A 290 1.70 1.16 -23.59
CA HIS A 290 0.32 0.65 -23.43
C HIS A 290 -0.69 1.75 -23.05
N HIS A 291 -0.24 2.87 -22.50
CA HIS A 291 -1.15 3.99 -22.21
C HIS A 291 -1.67 4.65 -23.49
N TRP A 292 -0.92 4.56 -24.60
CA TRP A 292 -1.36 5.03 -25.91
C TRP A 292 -2.51 4.21 -26.48
N GLU A 293 -2.54 2.89 -26.26
CA GLU A 293 -3.66 2.03 -26.68
C GLU A 293 -4.95 2.41 -25.94
N LEU A 294 -4.87 2.64 -24.62
CA LEU A 294 -6.00 3.11 -23.82
C LEU A 294 -6.53 4.48 -24.27
N VAL A 295 -5.63 5.40 -24.64
CA VAL A 295 -6.02 6.72 -25.16
C VAL A 295 -6.58 6.60 -26.60
N ALA A 296 -6.00 5.75 -27.44
CA ALA A 296 -6.44 5.57 -28.83
C ALA A 296 -7.81 4.86 -28.92
N GLU A 297 -8.08 3.89 -28.04
CA GLU A 297 -9.40 3.25 -27.93
C GLU A 297 -10.46 4.18 -27.32
N SER A 298 -10.04 5.27 -26.68
CA SER A 298 -10.94 6.09 -25.87
C SER A 298 -11.85 7.03 -26.65
N ASP A 299 -11.49 7.42 -27.89
CA ASP A 299 -12.35 8.15 -28.85
C ASP A 299 -13.20 9.29 -28.21
N ASP A 300 -12.62 10.05 -27.28
CA ASP A 300 -13.26 11.13 -26.48
C ASP A 300 -14.45 10.73 -25.58
N LYS A 301 -14.63 9.43 -25.31
CA LYS A 301 -15.67 8.93 -24.40
C LYS A 301 -15.20 8.95 -22.94
N ASN A 302 -16.16 9.01 -22.03
CA ASN A 302 -15.96 8.87 -20.61
C ASN A 302 -15.59 7.41 -20.26
N HIS A 303 -14.47 7.21 -19.55
CA HIS A 303 -13.98 5.88 -19.19
C HIS A 303 -13.90 5.68 -17.68
N PHE A 304 -13.82 4.41 -17.28
CA PHE A 304 -13.46 4.04 -15.92
C PHE A 304 -11.97 3.68 -15.82
N PHE A 305 -11.30 4.15 -14.76
CA PHE A 305 -9.89 3.90 -14.51
C PHE A 305 -9.71 3.34 -13.10
N ASN A 306 -9.17 2.13 -12.97
CA ASN A 306 -8.71 1.64 -11.68
C ASN A 306 -7.29 2.17 -11.43
N ILE A 307 -7.10 2.81 -10.29
CA ILE A 307 -5.87 3.51 -9.94
C ILE A 307 -5.43 3.08 -8.54
N ILE A 308 -4.12 2.96 -8.35
CA ILE A 308 -3.51 2.88 -7.01
C ILE A 308 -2.80 4.21 -6.75
N PHE A 309 -3.16 4.87 -5.66
CA PHE A 309 -2.35 5.96 -5.11
C PHE A 309 -1.32 5.40 -4.14
N SER A 310 -0.04 5.67 -4.39
CA SER A 310 1.08 5.21 -3.59
C SER A 310 2.22 6.20 -3.68
N LYS A 311 2.89 6.48 -2.56
CA LYS A 311 4.02 7.42 -2.47
C LYS A 311 3.76 8.79 -3.12
N ASP A 312 2.57 9.34 -2.87
CA ASP A 312 2.11 10.61 -3.44
C ASP A 312 2.03 10.63 -4.98
N GLN A 313 1.91 9.45 -5.61
CA GLN A 313 1.78 9.27 -7.05
C GLN A 313 0.59 8.39 -7.40
N TYR A 314 0.05 8.59 -8.61
CA TYR A 314 -1.07 7.83 -9.15
C TYR A 314 -0.57 6.83 -10.19
N TYR A 315 -0.98 5.57 -10.06
CA TYR A 315 -0.60 4.52 -10.99
C TYR A 315 -1.82 3.79 -11.53
N LEU A 316 -1.86 3.59 -12.84
CA LEU A 316 -2.95 2.91 -13.52
C LEU A 316 -2.83 1.39 -13.38
N ILE A 317 -3.91 0.69 -13.02
CA ILE A 317 -3.94 -0.77 -12.83
C ILE A 317 -4.91 -1.50 -13.78
N ASN A 318 -5.50 -0.80 -14.73
CA ASN A 318 -6.29 -1.41 -15.81
C ASN A 318 -5.42 -2.25 -16.75
#